data_AF-A0A2W1LS68-F1
#
_entry.id   AF-A0A2W1LS68-F1
#
_cell.length_a   1.000
_cell.length_b   1.000
_cell.length_c   1.000
_cell.angle_alpha   90.00
_cell.angle_beta   90.00
_cell.angle_gamma   90.00
#
_symmetry.space_group_name_H-M   'P 1'
#
loop_
_entity.id
_entity.type
_entity.pdbx_description
1 polymer ?
#
loop_
_entity_poly.entity_id
_entity_poly.type
_entity_poly.pdbx_seq_one_letter_code
_entity_poly.pdbx_strand_id
1 'polypeptide(L)'
;MNQAQKPEQLLFDHGSRTPCKEIFQSVCDRLGKHYEAKGFKYFRSRPKLVYKETDLRLEIHMWSNNNTPGDQVTLEILPYFFSQRVLQNKKARGIRQETNDGMILGYPAIFIHTITDEPSGTVRVKHIYGEEMRRRDEASDEAVEILGHTCNVYKITDEKFSQIIQFIDQRVLPYLDVLKDSSKLNEFLAGSSKQRLAYAKRSDFYDYISLSFPEEQERMLSLLQRTSQPQG
;
A
#
# COMPACT_ATOMS: atom_id res chain seq x y z
N MET A 1 -21.20 -37.72 -1.62
CA MET A 1 -21.04 -37.12 -2.97
C MET A 1 -19.71 -36.39 -2.99
N ASN A 2 -18.72 -36.93 -3.71
CA ASN A 2 -17.44 -36.27 -3.93
C ASN A 2 -17.67 -35.07 -4.86
N GLN A 3 -17.52 -33.85 -4.34
CA GLN A 3 -17.32 -32.69 -5.20
C GLN A 3 -15.94 -32.85 -5.84
N ALA A 4 -15.91 -33.21 -7.13
CA ALA A 4 -14.68 -33.15 -7.89
C ALA A 4 -14.16 -31.71 -7.84
N GLN A 5 -13.00 -31.50 -7.20
CA GLN A 5 -12.30 -30.22 -7.24
C GLN A 5 -12.09 -29.84 -8.71
N LYS A 6 -12.69 -28.72 -9.11
CA LYS A 6 -12.51 -28.15 -10.44
C LYS A 6 -11.01 -27.92 -10.63
N PRO A 7 -10.40 -28.37 -11.74
CA PRO A 7 -8.97 -28.18 -11.95
C PRO A 7 -8.63 -26.69 -11.87
N GLU A 8 -7.58 -26.34 -11.12
CA GLU A 8 -7.11 -24.96 -11.01
C GLU A 8 -6.78 -24.42 -12.40
N GLN A 9 -7.54 -23.42 -12.82
CA GLN A 9 -7.35 -22.79 -14.12
C GLN A 9 -6.24 -21.74 -14.02
N LEU A 10 -5.17 -21.96 -14.79
CA LEU A 10 -4.12 -20.96 -14.95
C LEU A 10 -4.69 -19.72 -15.65
N LEU A 11 -4.31 -18.54 -15.17
CA LEU A 11 -4.73 -17.27 -15.75
C LEU A 11 -4.09 -17.05 -17.13
N PHE A 12 -2.87 -17.55 -17.32
CA PHE A 12 -2.10 -17.45 -18.56
C PHE A 12 -1.43 -18.78 -18.90
N ASP A 13 -1.31 -19.06 -20.19
CA ASP A 13 -0.57 -20.21 -20.71
C ASP A 13 0.93 -19.88 -20.82
N HIS A 14 1.59 -19.71 -19.67
CA HIS A 14 3.02 -19.45 -19.56
C HIS A 14 3.78 -20.71 -19.17
N GLY A 15 4.86 -21.01 -19.90
CA GLY A 15 5.73 -22.16 -19.66
C GLY A 15 7.00 -21.78 -18.89
N SER A 16 7.81 -22.79 -18.56
CA SER A 16 9.09 -22.60 -17.85
C SER A 16 10.14 -21.78 -18.63
N ARG A 17 9.96 -21.64 -19.94
CA ARG A 17 10.83 -20.86 -20.83
C ARG A 17 10.31 -19.43 -21.09
N THR A 18 9.11 -19.09 -20.62
CA THR A 18 8.57 -17.74 -20.79
C THR A 18 9.41 -16.76 -19.96
N PRO A 19 9.91 -15.66 -20.55
CA PRO A 19 10.68 -14.66 -19.81
C PRO A 19 9.91 -14.08 -18.62
N CYS A 20 10.53 -13.95 -17.46
CA CYS A 20 9.88 -13.41 -16.25
C CYS A 20 9.24 -12.03 -16.49
N LYS A 21 9.85 -11.20 -17.33
CA LYS A 21 9.32 -9.89 -17.73
C LYS A 21 7.97 -10.00 -18.44
N GLU A 22 7.77 -11.01 -19.28
CA GLU A 22 6.50 -11.22 -20.00
C GLU A 22 5.41 -11.71 -19.05
N ILE A 23 5.75 -12.60 -18.12
CA ILE A 23 4.82 -13.08 -17.08
C ILE A 23 4.37 -11.91 -16.20
N PHE A 24 5.33 -11.14 -15.69
CA PHE A 24 5.06 -9.95 -14.87
C PHE A 24 4.19 -8.94 -15.62
N GLN A 25 4.53 -8.64 -16.89
CA GLN A 25 3.79 -7.68 -17.70
C GLN A 25 2.35 -8.17 -17.96
N SER A 26 2.15 -9.46 -18.23
CA SER A 26 0.81 -10.02 -18.48
C SER A 26 -0.11 -9.85 -17.27
N VAL A 27 0.43 -10.07 -16.05
CA VAL A 27 -0.29 -9.84 -14.79
C VAL A 27 -0.61 -8.36 -14.61
N CYS A 28 0.37 -7.48 -14.83
CA CYS A 28 0.17 -6.03 -14.73
C CYS A 28 -0.86 -5.51 -15.74
N ASP A 29 -0.88 -6.05 -16.96
CA ASP A 29 -1.85 -5.69 -18.00
C ASP A 29 -3.26 -6.11 -17.61
N ARG A 30 -3.41 -7.28 -16.99
CA ARG A 30 -4.70 -7.77 -16.51
C ARG A 30 -5.21 -6.92 -15.35
N LEU A 31 -4.35 -6.55 -14.40
CA LEU A 31 -4.68 -5.58 -13.35
C LEU A 31 -5.05 -4.22 -13.95
N GLY A 32 -4.26 -3.74 -14.92
CA GLY A 32 -4.53 -2.53 -15.70
C GLY A 32 -5.95 -2.50 -16.23
N LYS A 33 -6.33 -3.52 -17.02
CA LYS A 33 -7.68 -3.64 -17.59
C LYS A 33 -8.78 -3.67 -16.53
N HIS A 34 -8.56 -4.39 -15.43
CA HIS A 34 -9.53 -4.48 -14.32
C HIS A 34 -9.78 -3.11 -13.67
N TYR A 35 -8.73 -2.35 -13.39
CA TYR A 35 -8.83 -1.05 -12.73
C TYR A 35 -9.17 0.11 -13.67
N GLU A 36 -8.90 0.00 -14.97
CA GLU A 36 -9.38 0.95 -15.98
C GLU A 36 -10.92 1.01 -15.98
N ALA A 37 -11.59 -0.13 -15.82
CA ALA A 37 -13.05 -0.19 -15.65
C ALA A 37 -13.55 0.51 -14.37
N LYS A 38 -12.67 0.73 -13.39
CA LYS A 38 -12.93 1.47 -12.14
C LYS A 38 -12.43 2.92 -12.18
N GLY A 39 -12.07 3.45 -13.36
CA GLY A 39 -11.63 4.84 -13.53
C GLY A 39 -10.15 5.11 -13.25
N PHE A 40 -9.33 4.06 -13.08
CA PHE A 40 -7.88 4.24 -13.01
C PHE A 40 -7.30 4.43 -14.42
N LYS A 41 -6.18 5.14 -14.48
CA LYS A 41 -5.29 5.14 -15.64
C LYS A 41 -4.17 4.13 -15.43
N TYR A 42 -3.99 3.21 -16.37
CA TYR A 42 -2.86 2.29 -16.35
C TYR A 42 -1.68 2.81 -17.20
N PHE A 43 -0.47 2.74 -16.64
CA PHE A 43 0.77 3.06 -17.36
C PHE A 43 1.59 1.79 -17.54
N ARG A 44 1.75 1.34 -18.79
CA ARG A 44 2.38 0.06 -19.11
C ARG A 44 3.90 0.03 -18.92
N SER A 45 4.63 1.05 -19.38
CA SER A 45 6.10 1.02 -19.49
C SER A 45 6.81 1.01 -18.13
N ARG A 46 6.24 1.71 -17.16
CA ARG A 46 6.55 1.62 -15.73
C ARG A 46 5.24 1.23 -15.05
N PRO A 47 4.93 -0.07 -14.93
CA PRO A 47 3.64 -0.57 -14.48
C PRO A 47 3.14 0.16 -13.24
N LYS A 48 2.11 0.98 -13.41
CA LYS A 48 1.41 1.62 -12.29
C LYS A 48 -0.03 1.93 -12.62
N LEU A 49 -0.87 1.86 -11.60
CA LEU A 49 -2.25 2.32 -11.63
C LEU A 49 -2.29 3.72 -11.01
N VAL A 50 -2.95 4.66 -11.68
CA VAL A 50 -3.12 6.02 -11.16
C VAL A 50 -4.60 6.34 -11.10
N TYR A 51 -5.07 6.66 -9.90
CA TYR A 51 -6.40 7.19 -9.67
C TYR A 51 -6.29 8.62 -9.17
N LYS A 52 -7.11 9.51 -9.71
CA LYS A 52 -7.10 10.92 -9.37
C LYS A 52 -8.51 11.41 -9.15
N GLU A 53 -8.70 12.07 -8.03
CA GLU A 53 -9.86 12.90 -7.73
C GLU A 53 -9.41 14.36 -7.54
N THR A 54 -10.34 15.23 -7.14
CA THR A 54 -10.14 16.67 -6.98
C THR A 54 -8.89 16.99 -6.14
N ASP A 55 -8.80 16.44 -4.92
CA ASP A 55 -7.76 16.80 -3.96
C ASP A 55 -6.72 15.71 -3.72
N LEU A 56 -7.01 14.46 -4.10
CA LEU A 56 -6.14 13.31 -3.87
C LEU A 56 -5.78 12.59 -5.17
N ARG A 57 -4.56 12.08 -5.22
CA ARG A 57 -4.09 11.14 -6.25
C ARG A 57 -3.49 9.93 -5.56
N LEU A 58 -3.94 8.75 -5.94
CA LEU A 58 -3.32 7.47 -5.59
C LEU A 58 -2.50 6.97 -6.78
N GLU A 59 -1.24 6.62 -6.54
CA GLU A 59 -0.44 5.84 -7.46
C GLU A 59 -0.10 4.48 -6.84
N ILE A 60 -0.47 3.38 -7.47
CA ILE A 60 -0.05 2.03 -7.09
C ILE A 60 1.00 1.58 -8.09
N HIS A 61 2.26 1.62 -7.66
CA HIS A 61 3.39 1.17 -8.45
C HIS A 61 3.51 -0.34 -8.33
N MET A 62 3.67 -1.02 -9.48
CA MET A 62 3.87 -2.47 -9.54
C MET A 62 5.32 -2.74 -9.93
N TRP A 63 6.04 -3.43 -9.07
CA TRP A 63 7.45 -3.73 -9.25
C TRP A 63 7.67 -5.24 -9.30
N SER A 64 8.81 -5.63 -9.85
CA SER A 64 9.25 -7.01 -9.87
C SER A 64 10.73 -7.06 -9.52
N ASN A 65 11.06 -7.84 -8.49
CA ASN A 65 12.41 -8.14 -8.06
C ASN A 65 12.53 -9.64 -7.79
N ASN A 66 13.77 -10.15 -7.63
CA ASN A 66 14.02 -11.53 -7.21
C ASN A 66 13.29 -12.58 -8.08
N ASN A 67 13.55 -12.55 -9.38
CA ASN A 67 12.91 -13.44 -10.35
C ASN A 67 13.79 -14.63 -10.71
N THR A 68 13.21 -15.82 -10.73
CA THR A 68 13.84 -17.08 -11.13
C THR A 68 13.06 -17.69 -12.30
N PRO A 69 13.62 -17.76 -13.51
CA PRO A 69 12.95 -18.36 -14.67
C PRO A 69 12.42 -19.77 -14.36
N GLY A 70 11.16 -20.00 -14.68
CA GLY A 70 10.50 -21.30 -14.46
C GLY A 70 10.05 -21.58 -13.03
N ASP A 71 10.20 -20.63 -12.10
CA ASP A 71 9.90 -20.84 -10.67
C ASP A 71 9.22 -19.62 -10.01
N GLN A 72 9.88 -18.45 -10.03
CA GLN A 72 9.42 -17.27 -9.31
C GLN A 72 9.42 -16.03 -10.19
N VAL A 73 8.28 -15.34 -10.20
CA VAL A 73 8.16 -13.97 -10.71
C VAL A 73 7.47 -13.16 -9.63
N THR A 74 8.20 -12.25 -8.97
CA THR A 74 7.62 -11.46 -7.87
C THR A 74 6.82 -10.29 -8.44
N LEU A 75 5.63 -10.06 -7.88
CA LEU A 75 4.89 -8.81 -7.98
C LEU A 75 4.92 -8.12 -6.62
N GLU A 76 5.37 -6.87 -6.60
CA GLU A 76 5.27 -5.98 -5.44
C GLU A 76 4.23 -4.88 -5.71
N ILE A 77 3.42 -4.55 -4.70
CA ILE A 77 2.36 -3.55 -4.76
C ILE A 77 2.73 -2.38 -3.84
N LEU A 78 3.10 -1.24 -4.43
CA LEU A 78 3.64 -0.09 -3.72
C LEU A 78 2.73 1.14 -3.90
N PRO A 79 1.76 1.36 -2.98
CA PRO A 79 0.83 2.48 -3.07
C PRO A 79 1.38 3.77 -2.44
N TYR A 80 1.11 4.90 -3.09
CA TYR A 80 1.47 6.24 -2.66
C TYR A 80 0.32 7.21 -2.90
N PHE A 81 -0.02 7.97 -1.85
CA PHE A 81 -1.08 8.96 -1.85
C PHE A 81 -0.46 10.35 -1.92
N PHE A 82 -1.04 11.20 -2.75
CA PHE A 82 -0.59 12.56 -2.98
C PHE A 82 -1.72 13.57 -2.80
N SER A 83 -1.44 14.71 -2.18
CA SER A 83 -2.34 15.86 -2.08
C SER A 83 -2.09 16.87 -3.21
N GLN A 84 -3.11 17.14 -4.00
CA GLN A 84 -3.07 18.20 -5.01
C GLN A 84 -3.03 19.60 -4.36
N ARG A 85 -3.67 19.77 -3.19
CA ARG A 85 -3.64 21.04 -2.44
C ARG A 85 -2.25 21.40 -1.95
N VAL A 86 -1.52 20.43 -1.39
CA VAL A 86 -0.12 20.61 -0.99
C VAL A 86 0.74 21.02 -2.19
N LEU A 87 0.60 20.31 -3.31
CA LEU A 87 1.32 20.64 -4.55
C LEU A 87 1.06 22.06 -5.03
N GLN A 88 -0.20 22.49 -5.03
CA GLN A 88 -0.60 23.84 -5.42
C GLN A 88 -0.07 24.90 -4.45
N ASN A 89 -0.12 24.64 -3.14
CA ASN A 89 0.40 25.53 -2.11
C ASN A 89 1.93 25.72 -2.25
N LYS A 90 2.69 24.63 -2.40
CA LYS A 90 4.14 24.67 -2.66
C LYS A 90 4.47 25.47 -3.91
N LYS A 91 3.74 25.24 -5.01
CA LYS A 91 3.90 25.99 -6.25
C LYS A 91 3.63 27.49 -6.07
N ALA A 92 2.56 27.85 -5.35
CA ALA A 92 2.22 29.25 -5.07
C ALA A 92 3.30 29.96 -4.24
N ARG A 93 4.01 29.22 -3.39
CA ARG A 93 5.14 29.72 -2.58
C ARG A 93 6.48 29.75 -3.35
N GLY A 94 6.49 29.39 -4.63
CA GLY A 94 7.71 29.35 -5.45
C GLY A 94 8.67 28.21 -5.10
N ILE A 95 8.21 27.18 -4.38
CA ILE A 95 9.03 26.01 -4.04
C ILE A 95 9.19 25.15 -5.30
N ARG A 96 10.45 24.83 -5.64
CA ARG A 96 10.77 23.98 -6.80
C ARG A 96 10.20 22.59 -6.60
N GLN A 97 9.50 22.08 -7.62
CA GLN A 97 8.90 20.75 -7.55
C GLN A 97 9.95 19.63 -7.62
N GLU A 98 9.88 18.72 -6.65
CA GLU A 98 10.62 17.46 -6.61
C GLU A 98 9.72 16.26 -6.93
N THR A 99 10.35 15.11 -7.22
CA THR A 99 9.65 13.88 -7.63
C THR A 99 8.63 13.35 -6.62
N ASN A 100 8.82 13.64 -5.33
CA ASN A 100 7.93 13.19 -4.24
C ASN A 100 7.06 14.31 -3.67
N ASP A 101 7.05 15.48 -4.29
CA ASP A 101 6.23 16.57 -3.76
C ASP A 101 4.74 16.21 -3.77
N GLY A 102 4.08 16.63 -2.71
CA GLY A 102 2.70 16.32 -2.43
C GLY A 102 2.47 14.90 -1.93
N MET A 103 3.49 14.04 -1.80
CA MET A 103 3.30 12.71 -1.21
C MET A 103 2.99 12.86 0.28
N ILE A 104 1.89 12.26 0.72
CA ILE A 104 1.34 12.45 2.07
C ILE A 104 1.29 11.15 2.89
N LEU A 105 1.17 10.01 2.22
CA LEU A 105 1.10 8.70 2.86
C LEU A 105 1.41 7.63 1.81
N GLY A 106 1.89 6.46 2.20
CA GLY A 106 2.12 5.37 1.26
C GLY A 106 2.89 4.20 1.86
N TYR A 107 3.51 3.41 0.99
CA TYR A 107 4.41 2.35 1.39
C TYR A 107 5.62 2.88 2.18
N PRO A 108 6.04 2.22 3.27
CA PRO A 108 5.42 1.04 3.90
C PRO A 108 4.37 1.37 4.97
N ALA A 109 4.17 2.66 5.28
CA ALA A 109 3.35 3.13 6.41
C ALA A 109 1.94 2.53 6.45
N ILE A 110 1.26 2.45 5.30
CA ILE A 110 -0.11 1.94 5.23
C ILE A 110 -0.24 0.44 5.49
N PHE A 111 0.86 -0.31 5.50
CA PHE A 111 0.84 -1.75 5.70
C PHE A 111 1.25 -2.19 7.11
N ILE A 112 1.58 -1.26 8.01
CA ILE A 112 2.08 -1.57 9.36
C ILE A 112 1.07 -1.15 10.40
N HIS A 113 0.38 -2.08 11.04
CA HIS A 113 -0.69 -1.84 12.00
C HIS A 113 -0.27 -2.30 13.40
N THR A 114 -0.57 -1.52 14.43
CA THR A 114 -0.43 -2.01 15.81
C THR A 114 -1.49 -3.07 16.09
N ILE A 115 -1.12 -4.10 16.84
CA ILE A 115 -2.04 -5.13 17.34
C ILE A 115 -1.95 -5.20 18.86
N THR A 116 -3.09 -5.36 19.52
CA THR A 116 -3.21 -5.28 21.00
C THR A 116 -3.41 -6.64 21.66
N ASP A 117 -3.63 -7.67 20.87
CA ASP A 117 -3.89 -9.04 21.30
C ASP A 117 -2.60 -9.90 21.42
N GLU A 118 -1.43 -9.30 21.18
CA GLU A 118 -0.14 -9.98 21.14
C GLU A 118 0.91 -9.24 21.99
N PRO A 119 1.93 -9.93 22.53
CA PRO A 119 2.95 -9.31 23.35
C PRO A 119 3.88 -8.40 22.51
N SER A 120 4.40 -7.34 23.13
CA SER A 120 5.40 -6.45 22.52
C SER A 120 6.57 -7.20 21.88
N GLY A 121 7.03 -6.69 20.74
CA GLY A 121 8.06 -7.34 19.92
C GLY A 121 7.51 -8.42 19.00
N THR A 122 6.21 -8.71 19.01
CA THR A 122 5.59 -9.64 18.05
C THR A 122 5.40 -8.97 16.70
N VAL A 123 5.85 -9.63 15.63
CA VAL A 123 5.59 -9.22 14.25
C VAL A 123 4.82 -10.34 13.54
N ARG A 124 3.56 -10.09 13.21
CA ARG A 124 2.73 -10.95 12.36
C ARG A 124 2.75 -10.41 10.94
N VAL A 125 3.12 -11.23 9.95
CA VAL A 125 3.05 -10.83 8.54
C VAL A 125 1.96 -11.65 7.87
N LYS A 126 1.02 -10.96 7.21
CA LYS A 126 -0.05 -11.58 6.41
C LYS A 126 0.21 -11.36 4.93
N HIS A 127 0.47 -12.42 4.18
CA HIS A 127 0.76 -12.36 2.75
C HIS A 127 -0.51 -12.26 1.90
N ILE A 128 -0.35 -11.85 0.64
CA ILE A 128 -1.47 -11.62 -0.30
C ILE A 128 -2.31 -12.88 -0.51
N TYR A 129 -1.71 -14.07 -0.53
CA TYR A 129 -2.42 -15.34 -0.72
C TYR A 129 -2.91 -15.98 0.58
N GLY A 130 -2.79 -15.24 1.70
CA GLY A 130 -3.33 -15.64 3.01
C GLY A 130 -2.36 -16.39 3.90
N GLU A 131 -1.13 -16.70 3.44
CA GLU A 131 -0.12 -17.27 4.32
C GLU A 131 0.23 -16.27 5.42
N GLU A 132 0.40 -16.77 6.65
CA GLU A 132 0.83 -15.98 7.78
C GLU A 132 2.18 -16.46 8.29
N MET A 133 3.05 -15.53 8.63
CA MET A 133 4.27 -15.81 9.38
C MET A 133 4.32 -14.97 10.64
N ARG A 134 4.95 -15.53 11.67
CA ARG A 134 5.21 -14.83 12.92
C ARG A 134 6.71 -14.80 13.16
N ARG A 135 7.22 -13.66 13.61
CA ARG A 135 8.60 -13.49 14.05
C ARG A 135 8.65 -12.57 15.26
N ARG A 136 9.77 -12.62 15.98
CA ARG A 136 10.06 -11.70 17.10
C ARG A 136 11.03 -10.63 16.64
N ASP A 137 10.75 -9.39 17.02
CA ASP A 137 11.64 -8.25 16.89
C ASP A 137 11.95 -7.75 18.31
N GLU A 138 13.12 -8.15 18.82
CA GLU A 138 13.55 -7.83 20.19
C GLU A 138 13.78 -6.34 20.40
N ALA A 139 13.94 -5.55 19.33
CA ALA A 139 14.12 -4.11 19.39
C ALA A 139 12.78 -3.34 19.41
N SER A 140 11.66 -4.01 19.14
CA SER A 140 10.33 -3.36 19.09
C SER A 140 9.62 -3.46 20.44
N ASP A 141 9.15 -2.32 20.94
CA ASP A 141 8.26 -2.25 22.11
C ASP A 141 6.76 -2.34 21.74
N GLU A 142 6.45 -2.39 20.45
CA GLU A 142 5.10 -2.59 19.91
C GLU A 142 4.95 -3.99 19.31
N ALA A 143 3.74 -4.55 19.41
CA ALA A 143 3.32 -5.67 18.58
C ALA A 143 2.68 -5.11 17.30
N VAL A 144 3.10 -5.62 16.14
CA VAL A 144 2.64 -5.13 14.84
C VAL A 144 2.22 -6.24 13.89
N GLU A 145 1.19 -5.95 13.11
CA GLU A 145 0.82 -6.68 11.91
C GLU A 145 1.33 -5.95 10.67
N ILE A 146 2.07 -6.65 9.83
CA ILE A 146 2.56 -6.17 8.54
C ILE A 146 1.76 -6.88 7.45
N LEU A 147 1.11 -6.10 6.58
CA LEU A 147 0.51 -6.62 5.37
C LEU A 147 1.62 -6.82 4.32
N GLY A 148 1.91 -8.08 4.02
CA GLY A 148 2.83 -8.48 2.96
C GLY A 148 2.30 -7.96 1.62
N HIS A 149 3.14 -7.19 0.93
CA HIS A 149 2.78 -6.49 -0.31
C HIS A 149 3.45 -7.12 -1.54
N THR A 150 4.00 -8.32 -1.38
CA THR A 150 4.69 -9.08 -2.41
C THR A 150 4.06 -10.47 -2.57
N CYS A 151 4.05 -10.98 -3.80
CA CYS A 151 3.57 -12.33 -4.10
C CYS A 151 4.23 -12.90 -5.37
N ASN A 152 4.27 -14.23 -5.49
CA ASN A 152 4.72 -14.90 -6.71
C ASN A 152 3.58 -14.99 -7.73
N VAL A 153 3.83 -14.58 -8.96
CA VAL A 153 2.85 -14.61 -10.06
C VAL A 153 3.24 -15.57 -11.19
N TYR A 154 4.30 -16.36 -11.03
CA TYR A 154 4.57 -17.50 -11.90
C TYR A 154 3.46 -18.56 -11.75
N LYS A 155 2.93 -19.05 -12.89
CA LYS A 155 1.77 -19.97 -12.94
C LYS A 155 0.59 -19.51 -12.07
N ILE A 156 0.33 -18.21 -12.05
CA ILE A 156 -0.80 -17.64 -11.32
C ILE A 156 -2.14 -18.18 -11.85
N THR A 157 -3.05 -18.48 -10.93
CA THR A 157 -4.43 -18.92 -11.19
C THR A 157 -5.41 -17.75 -11.09
N ASP A 158 -6.63 -17.91 -11.60
CA ASP A 158 -7.70 -16.92 -11.43
C ASP A 158 -7.99 -16.60 -9.96
N GLU A 159 -7.90 -17.61 -9.08
CA GLU A 159 -8.10 -17.47 -7.63
C GLU A 159 -7.05 -16.54 -7.00
N LYS A 160 -5.76 -16.81 -7.26
CA LYS A 160 -4.65 -15.98 -6.77
C LYS A 160 -4.70 -14.57 -7.35
N PHE A 161 -5.10 -14.43 -8.60
CA PHE A 161 -5.32 -13.13 -9.21
C PHE A 161 -6.44 -12.34 -8.51
N SER A 162 -7.53 -13.02 -8.15
CA SER A 162 -8.63 -12.42 -7.37
C SER A 162 -8.17 -12.00 -5.98
N GLN A 163 -7.27 -12.75 -5.33
CA GLN A 163 -6.67 -12.36 -4.05
C GLN A 163 -5.81 -11.09 -4.16
N ILE A 164 -5.07 -10.90 -5.26
CA ILE A 164 -4.35 -9.62 -5.52
C ILE A 164 -5.33 -8.45 -5.64
N ILE A 165 -6.44 -8.65 -6.35
CA ILE A 165 -7.49 -7.63 -6.46
C ILE A 165 -8.08 -7.31 -5.08
N GLN A 166 -8.45 -8.32 -4.31
CA GLN A 166 -9.00 -8.16 -2.96
C GLN A 166 -8.01 -7.44 -2.05
N PHE A 167 -6.72 -7.76 -2.13
CA PHE A 167 -5.68 -7.06 -1.36
C PHE A 167 -5.69 -5.55 -1.68
N ILE A 168 -5.68 -5.17 -2.95
CA ILE A 168 -5.73 -3.74 -3.34
C ILE A 168 -7.06 -3.11 -2.88
N ASP A 169 -8.19 -3.73 -3.20
CA ASP A 169 -9.53 -3.21 -2.92
C ASP A 169 -9.78 -3.04 -1.40
N GLN A 170 -9.26 -3.93 -0.56
CA GLN A 170 -9.54 -3.94 0.89
C GLN A 170 -8.42 -3.33 1.74
N ARG A 171 -7.18 -3.31 1.25
CA ARG A 171 -6.02 -2.87 2.05
C ARG A 171 -5.38 -1.58 1.53
N VAL A 172 -5.63 -1.21 0.28
CA VAL A 172 -5.06 0.01 -0.30
C VAL A 172 -6.15 1.05 -0.52
N LEU A 173 -7.20 0.73 -1.27
CA LEU A 173 -8.22 1.71 -1.66
C LEU A 173 -8.94 2.40 -0.49
N PRO A 174 -9.24 1.74 0.64
CA PRO A 174 -9.97 2.38 1.75
C PRO A 174 -9.24 3.60 2.34
N TYR A 175 -7.93 3.71 2.14
CA TYR A 175 -7.17 4.88 2.56
C TYR A 175 -7.58 6.16 1.82
N LEU A 176 -8.18 6.07 0.63
CA LEU A 176 -8.77 7.24 -0.03
C LEU A 176 -9.87 7.87 0.83
N ASP A 177 -10.69 7.05 1.49
CA ASP A 177 -11.77 7.54 2.35
C ASP A 177 -11.24 8.00 3.70
N VAL A 178 -10.27 7.25 4.27
CA VAL A 178 -9.60 7.66 5.52
C VAL A 178 -8.98 9.04 5.38
N LEU A 179 -8.32 9.32 4.26
CA LEU A 179 -7.64 10.59 4.05
C LEU A 179 -8.59 11.77 3.88
N LYS A 180 -9.83 11.57 3.42
CA LYS A 180 -10.81 12.64 3.17
C LYS A 180 -11.68 12.97 4.37
N ASP A 181 -11.78 12.05 5.33
CA ASP A 181 -12.70 12.13 6.46
C ASP A 181 -11.92 12.41 7.74
N SER A 182 -12.24 13.51 8.42
CA SER A 182 -11.49 13.97 9.59
C SER A 182 -11.61 12.98 10.76
N SER A 183 -12.78 12.37 10.97
CA SER A 183 -13.01 11.38 12.01
C SER A 183 -12.19 10.12 11.75
N LYS A 184 -12.23 9.60 10.52
CA LYS A 184 -11.45 8.40 10.14
C LYS A 184 -9.95 8.67 10.20
N LEU A 185 -9.50 9.85 9.79
CA LEU A 185 -8.09 10.23 9.85
C LEU A 185 -7.60 10.33 11.31
N ASN A 186 -8.40 10.91 12.22
CA ASN A 186 -8.07 10.94 13.64
C ASN A 186 -7.97 9.53 14.23
N GLU A 187 -8.90 8.63 13.91
CA GLU A 187 -8.87 7.24 14.36
C GLU A 187 -7.62 6.53 13.84
N PHE A 188 -7.32 6.71 12.55
CA PHE A 188 -6.10 6.19 11.94
C PHE A 188 -4.84 6.69 12.66
N LEU A 189 -4.73 8.00 12.92
CA LEU A 189 -3.59 8.60 13.62
C LEU A 189 -3.47 8.11 15.06
N ALA A 190 -4.60 7.96 15.77
CA ALA A 190 -4.63 7.49 17.15
C ALA A 190 -4.22 6.02 17.28
N GLY A 191 -4.58 5.17 16.32
CA GLY A 191 -4.23 3.75 16.26
C GLY A 191 -2.93 3.43 15.49
N SER A 192 -2.15 4.44 15.11
CA SER A 192 -0.93 4.24 14.33
C SER A 192 0.28 3.87 15.20
N SER A 193 1.07 2.91 14.73
CA SER A 193 2.35 2.55 15.34
C SER A 193 3.36 3.69 15.25
N LYS A 194 4.38 3.66 16.11
CA LYS A 194 5.47 4.65 16.08
C LYS A 194 6.15 4.69 14.71
N GLN A 195 6.36 3.52 14.12
CA GLN A 195 6.98 3.37 12.81
C GLN A 195 6.13 4.01 11.71
N ARG A 196 4.82 3.78 11.69
CA ARG A 196 3.90 4.40 10.73
C ARG A 196 3.91 5.91 10.84
N LEU A 197 3.83 6.45 12.06
CA LEU A 197 3.88 7.89 12.30
C LEU A 197 5.22 8.49 11.84
N ALA A 198 6.34 7.79 12.06
CA ALA A 198 7.65 8.23 11.58
C ALA A 198 7.71 8.36 10.04
N TYR A 199 7.08 7.45 9.29
CA TYR A 199 6.97 7.60 7.84
C TYR A 199 6.10 8.79 7.43
N ALA A 200 4.96 8.99 8.09
CA ALA A 200 4.09 10.13 7.83
C ALA A 200 4.82 11.47 8.04
N LYS A 201 5.63 11.57 9.10
CA LYS A 201 6.46 12.77 9.40
C LYS A 201 7.51 13.11 8.34
N ARG A 202 7.95 12.13 7.55
CA ARG A 202 8.95 12.31 6.48
C ARG A 202 8.33 12.68 5.14
N SER A 203 7.02 12.93 5.13
CA SER A 203 6.24 13.28 3.95
C SER A 203 5.54 14.63 4.16
N ASP A 204 4.76 15.09 3.18
CA ASP A 204 4.01 16.34 3.28
C ASP A 204 2.73 16.22 4.13
N PHE A 205 2.65 15.24 5.03
CA PHE A 205 1.43 14.97 5.79
C PHE A 205 1.04 16.11 6.74
N TYR A 206 2.03 16.84 7.29
CA TYR A 206 1.81 18.03 8.11
C TYR A 206 1.12 19.14 7.31
N ASP A 207 1.64 19.46 6.13
CA ASP A 207 1.06 20.46 5.23
C ASP A 207 -0.34 20.02 4.80
N TYR A 208 -0.52 18.72 4.52
CA TYR A 208 -1.81 18.16 4.15
C TYR A 208 -2.87 18.36 5.23
N ILE A 209 -2.57 18.02 6.49
CA ILE A 209 -3.49 18.20 7.62
C ILE A 209 -3.84 19.68 7.78
N SER A 210 -2.83 20.55 7.77
CA SER A 210 -3.03 21.99 7.97
C SER A 210 -3.91 22.61 6.88
N LEU A 211 -3.78 22.16 5.63
CA LEU A 211 -4.54 22.66 4.49
C LEU A 211 -5.92 22.02 4.33
N SER A 212 -6.10 20.77 4.78
CA SER A 212 -7.32 19.99 4.51
C SER A 212 -8.25 19.93 5.72
N PHE A 213 -7.72 20.06 6.94
CA PHE A 213 -8.45 19.95 8.20
C PHE A 213 -8.07 21.07 9.18
N PRO A 214 -8.23 22.35 8.81
CA PRO A 214 -7.75 23.47 9.63
C PRO A 214 -8.39 23.54 11.02
N GLU A 215 -9.64 23.09 11.17
CA GLU A 215 -10.37 23.08 12.44
C GLU A 215 -9.90 21.97 13.39
N GLU A 216 -9.38 20.87 12.86
CA GLU A 216 -8.93 19.72 13.64
C GLU A 216 -7.40 19.55 13.67
N GLN A 217 -6.67 20.45 13.01
CA GLN A 217 -5.23 20.32 12.80
C GLN A 217 -4.47 20.18 14.12
N GLU A 218 -4.79 20.96 15.15
CA GLU A 218 -4.06 20.90 16.43
C GLU A 218 -4.13 19.50 17.04
N ARG A 219 -5.32 18.89 17.04
CA ARG A 219 -5.53 17.53 17.51
C ARG A 219 -4.75 16.53 16.68
N MET A 220 -4.89 16.56 15.35
CA MET A 220 -4.22 15.62 14.44
C MET A 220 -2.69 15.74 14.49
N LEU A 221 -2.17 16.96 14.57
CA LEU A 221 -0.73 17.21 14.69
C LEU A 221 -0.19 16.76 16.04
N SER A 222 -0.96 16.89 17.13
CA SER A 222 -0.59 16.33 18.43
C SER A 222 -0.49 14.80 18.39
N LEU A 223 -1.38 14.12 17.66
CA LEU A 223 -1.36 12.67 17.47
C LEU A 223 -0.10 12.23 16.72
N LEU A 224 0.25 12.95 15.65
CA LEU A 224 1.49 12.70 14.91
C LEU A 224 2.73 12.85 15.80
N GLN A 225 2.74 13.79 16.74
CA GLN A 225 3.90 14.09 17.58
C GLN A 225 4.19 13.05 18.68
N ARG A 226 3.29 12.09 18.95
CA ARG A 226 3.38 11.13 20.08
C ARG A 226 4.61 10.20 20.12
N THR A 227 5.50 10.23 19.14
CA THR A 227 6.62 9.29 19.01
C THR A 227 7.96 9.75 19.60
N SER A 228 7.97 10.59 20.64
CA SER A 228 9.24 11.16 21.15
C SER A 228 9.42 11.22 22.67
N GLN A 229 8.66 10.47 23.46
CA GLN A 229 9.07 10.24 24.85
C GLN A 229 9.48 8.78 25.05
N PRO A 230 10.76 8.49 25.33
CA PRO A 230 11.08 7.26 26.04
C PRO A 230 10.34 7.33 27.37
N GLN A 231 9.54 6.31 27.68
CA GLN A 231 9.08 6.14 29.05
C GLN A 231 10.34 5.85 29.88
N GLY A 232 10.70 6.82 30.72
CA GLY A 232 11.81 6.70 31.67
C GLY A 232 11.47 5.76 32.82
#